data_AF-M0K6R2-F1
#
_entry.id   AF-M0K6R2-F1
#
_cell.length_a   1.000
_cell.length_b   1.000
_cell.length_c   1.000
_cell.angle_alpha   90.00
_cell.angle_beta   90.00
_cell.angle_gamma   90.00
#
_symmetry.space_group_name_H-M   'P 1'
#
loop_
_entity.id
_entity.type
_entity.pdbx_description
1 polymer ?
#
loop_
_entity_poly.entity_id
_entity_poly.type
_entity_poly.pdbx_seq_one_letter_code
_entity_poly.pdbx_strand_id
1 'polypeptide(L)'
;MTAQADTETAPVVPTPTPPDAADAWYAPDVREQDEVYPGVVVTVRRGRSGFRYDVRDPVLSASETDALSTVESHFAGANIERPRTREGAVERMNGGFDAKHRRVIDRLVDASPASRRRVEYHALSSLACFDDLTPYALDSRIDVADVTDDGVVVHTDDYAPAETDLGPDPAYLNRFASERVERHTVRFQGFEIPVVVYREHLLGADPFTTKYAVREPDLLPGDEQLIEVCKERVWETGVDGVVQDRVDFVRERARSLLARQLTVRNTTEWVDAARYRLRSALAELDLAVPPVDHRFADDRLDDLLYYVLRDLVGYGKLTVPIRDHTLEDIEANRVDERVKVLPRADLGHDGRVPTNLAFDSEAAFVNVVTQLAADDGVELNASNPSAKVNIDPDGDSLHDADDTIRCAVALPTISEGGPHISIRKQSGDAMTPVDLVQRDSLPTELVALLWLLYESHGVVLFSGPTGAGKTTLMNAHMPFIPYRDRPISIDEGSREVRIPHETGVSLTTRDHERDHRRVTMADLMTQCNYLNPDIEVIAEINTAASFETFAETLNTG
;
A
#
# COMPACT_ATOMS: atom_id res chain seq x y z
N MET A 1 46.86 47.64 9.04
CA MET A 1 46.21 48.01 10.32
C MET A 1 44.74 47.65 10.18
N THR A 2 44.42 46.38 10.45
CA THR A 2 43.53 45.95 11.57
C THR A 2 42.09 46.42 11.34
N ALA A 3 41.25 45.65 10.63
CA ALA A 3 40.48 44.49 11.14
C ALA A 3 39.62 44.87 12.35
N GLN A 4 38.31 45.03 12.13
CA GLN A 4 37.31 45.01 13.18
C GLN A 4 36.29 43.95 12.77
N ALA A 5 36.46 42.78 13.38
CA ALA A 5 35.58 41.65 13.26
C ALA A 5 34.29 41.93 14.05
N ASP A 6 33.15 41.71 13.41
CA ASP A 6 31.86 41.59 14.08
C ASP A 6 31.88 40.34 14.96
N THR A 7 31.95 40.57 16.26
CA THR A 7 31.82 39.54 17.29
C THR A 7 30.39 38.97 17.29
N GLU A 8 30.29 37.68 16.97
CA GLU A 8 29.17 36.81 17.31
C GLU A 8 28.77 36.99 18.78
N THR A 9 27.55 37.50 19.00
CA THR A 9 26.90 37.50 20.29
C THR A 9 26.55 36.06 20.70
N ALA A 10 27.14 35.61 21.81
CA ALA A 10 26.82 34.36 22.48
C ALA A 10 25.30 34.20 22.73
N PRO A 11 24.75 32.97 22.78
CA PRO A 11 23.35 32.75 23.10
C PRO A 11 23.07 33.26 24.53
N VAL A 12 22.44 34.42 24.62
CA VAL A 12 21.96 34.99 25.88
C VAL A 12 20.77 34.15 26.31
N VAL A 13 20.87 33.52 27.48
CA VAL A 13 19.70 32.97 28.19
C VAL A 13 18.64 34.06 28.22
N PRO A 14 17.44 33.86 27.64
CA PRO A 14 16.44 34.92 27.55
C PRO A 14 16.16 35.48 28.94
N THR A 15 16.07 36.81 29.04
CA THR A 15 15.71 37.47 30.30
C THR A 15 14.37 36.94 30.79
N PRO A 16 14.19 36.67 32.10
CA PRO A 16 12.91 36.24 32.63
C PRO A 16 11.82 37.24 32.22
N THR A 17 10.83 36.77 31.46
CA THR A 17 9.64 37.54 31.10
C THR A 17 8.94 37.96 32.41
N PRO A 18 8.43 39.19 32.59
CA PRO A 18 7.80 39.64 33.84
C PRO A 18 6.62 38.77 34.32
N PRO A 19 6.29 38.75 35.63
CA PRO A 19 5.20 37.93 36.20
C PRO A 19 3.81 38.15 35.65
N ASP A 20 3.63 39.31 35.05
CA ASP A 20 2.44 39.87 34.46
C ASP A 20 2.46 39.76 32.92
N ALA A 21 3.50 39.17 32.35
CA ALA A 21 3.53 38.81 30.94
C ALA A 21 2.63 37.59 30.70
N ALA A 22 1.70 37.70 29.75
CA ALA A 22 0.69 36.67 29.48
C ALA A 22 1.29 35.31 29.08
N ASP A 23 2.55 35.28 28.67
CA ASP A 23 3.32 34.13 28.20
C ASP A 23 4.33 33.58 29.24
N ALA A 24 4.35 34.13 30.45
CA ALA A 24 5.17 33.62 31.53
C ALA A 24 4.62 32.27 32.03
N TRP A 25 5.49 31.24 32.16
CA TRP A 25 5.13 29.91 32.70
C TRP A 25 4.49 29.95 34.10
N TYR A 26 4.67 31.07 34.80
CA TYR A 26 4.21 31.32 36.16
C TYR A 26 3.08 32.37 36.23
N ALA A 27 2.49 32.73 35.09
CA ALA A 27 1.26 33.51 35.06
C ALA A 27 0.14 32.74 35.78
N PRO A 28 -0.72 33.42 36.57
CA PRO A 28 -1.67 32.76 37.47
C PRO A 28 -2.77 31.95 36.76
N ASP A 29 -2.98 32.21 35.47
CA ASP A 29 -3.90 31.49 34.60
C ASP A 29 -3.26 30.28 33.90
N VAL A 30 -1.92 30.23 33.78
CA VAL A 30 -1.20 29.07 33.23
C VAL A 30 -1.28 27.90 34.21
N ARG A 31 -1.62 26.72 33.68
CA ARG A 31 -1.76 25.48 34.45
C ARG A 31 -0.65 24.50 34.13
N GLU A 32 -0.29 24.45 32.87
CA GLU A 32 0.74 23.57 32.36
C GLU A 32 1.42 24.25 31.16
N GLN A 33 2.72 24.03 31.03
CA GLN A 33 3.51 24.51 29.90
C GLN A 33 4.67 23.56 29.65
N ASP A 34 4.71 22.98 28.46
CA ASP A 34 5.70 21.96 28.10
C ASP A 34 6.19 22.14 26.68
N GLU A 35 7.44 21.74 26.47
CA GLU A 35 8.04 21.64 25.14
C GLU A 35 7.78 20.22 24.60
N VAL A 36 6.79 20.10 23.71
CA VAL A 36 6.38 18.80 23.13
C VAL A 36 7.28 18.36 21.98
N TYR A 37 7.95 19.30 21.36
CA TYR A 37 8.96 19.08 20.31
C TYR A 37 9.96 20.24 20.34
N PRO A 38 11.23 20.07 19.91
CA PRO A 38 12.22 21.15 19.95
C PRO A 38 11.72 22.48 19.37
N GLY A 39 11.53 23.49 20.24
CA GLY A 39 11.03 24.82 19.92
C GLY A 39 9.51 24.96 19.81
N VAL A 40 8.74 23.89 20.00
CA VAL A 40 7.27 23.86 20.04
C VAL A 40 6.82 23.79 21.48
N VAL A 41 6.22 24.86 21.97
CA VAL A 41 5.74 24.96 23.36
C VAL A 41 4.22 24.98 23.37
N VAL A 42 3.64 24.08 24.15
CA VAL A 42 2.21 24.01 24.44
C VAL A 42 1.96 24.66 25.79
N THR A 43 0.89 25.43 25.92
CA THR A 43 0.46 26.01 27.19
C THR A 43 -1.03 25.79 27.41
N VAL A 44 -1.38 25.16 28.53
CA VAL A 44 -2.78 25.03 28.97
C VAL A 44 -3.09 26.17 29.93
N ARG A 45 -4.03 27.04 29.55
CA ARG A 45 -4.48 28.18 30.36
C ARG A 45 -5.89 27.96 30.88
N ARG A 46 -6.16 28.43 32.10
CA ARG A 46 -7.51 28.46 32.68
C ARG A 46 -8.19 29.79 32.38
N GLY A 47 -9.19 29.76 31.50
CA GLY A 47 -10.06 30.88 31.20
C GLY A 47 -11.20 31.05 32.21
N ARG A 48 -12.16 31.93 31.87
CA ARG A 48 -13.34 32.20 32.72
C ARG A 48 -14.36 31.07 32.73
N SER A 49 -14.47 30.31 31.64
CA SER A 49 -15.47 29.26 31.41
C SER A 49 -14.89 27.88 31.13
N GLY A 50 -13.57 27.73 30.99
CA GLY A 50 -12.94 26.47 30.60
C GLY A 50 -11.43 26.56 30.53
N PHE A 51 -10.82 25.62 29.81
CA PHE A 51 -9.39 25.60 29.52
C PHE A 51 -9.15 26.01 28.06
N ARG A 52 -7.99 26.57 27.79
CA ARG A 52 -7.52 26.93 26.46
C ARG A 52 -6.16 26.27 26.23
N TYR A 53 -5.99 25.71 25.04
CA TYR A 53 -4.78 25.03 24.60
C TYR A 53 -4.08 25.91 23.56
N ASP A 54 -2.99 26.56 23.96
CA ASP A 54 -2.23 27.47 23.12
C ASP A 54 -0.95 26.80 22.64
N VAL A 55 -0.71 26.83 21.33
CA VAL A 55 0.52 26.33 20.70
C VAL A 55 1.41 27.51 20.32
N ARG A 56 2.71 27.37 20.55
CA ARG A 56 3.74 28.27 20.06
C ARG A 56 4.81 27.51 19.29
N ASP A 57 4.79 27.68 17.97
CA ASP A 57 5.81 27.16 17.05
C ASP A 57 7.15 27.92 17.14
N PRO A 58 8.24 27.33 16.61
CA PRO A 58 9.52 28.00 16.48
C PRO A 58 9.40 29.25 15.59
N VAL A 59 9.76 30.41 16.14
CA VAL A 59 9.69 31.69 15.42
C VAL A 59 10.70 31.73 14.28
N LEU A 60 10.22 32.01 13.07
CA LEU A 60 11.06 32.23 11.89
C LEU A 60 11.48 33.70 11.78
N SER A 61 12.75 33.94 11.45
CA SER A 61 13.17 35.25 10.96
C SER A 61 12.71 35.48 9.51
N ALA A 62 12.74 36.71 9.01
CA ALA A 62 12.36 37.00 7.62
C ALA A 62 13.16 36.17 6.60
N SER A 63 14.47 35.99 6.80
CA SER A 63 15.29 35.15 5.93
C SER A 63 14.92 33.67 6.01
N GLU A 64 14.46 33.21 7.17
CA GLU A 64 14.02 31.82 7.35
C GLU A 64 12.63 31.59 6.71
N THR A 65 11.75 32.59 6.74
CA THR A 65 10.48 32.58 6.01
C THR A 65 10.71 32.52 4.49
N ASP A 66 11.64 33.31 3.95
CA ASP A 66 11.99 33.28 2.52
C ASP A 66 12.59 31.92 2.12
N ALA A 67 13.42 31.32 3.00
CA ALA A 67 13.98 29.99 2.79
C ALA A 67 12.89 28.91 2.80
N LEU A 68 11.96 28.95 3.74
CA LEU A 68 10.80 28.05 3.79
C LEU A 68 9.96 28.17 2.50
N SER A 69 9.61 29.38 2.09
CA SER A 69 8.82 29.62 0.88
C SER A 69 9.51 29.07 -0.38
N THR A 70 10.85 29.16 -0.43
CA THR A 70 11.64 28.57 -1.52
C THR A 70 11.56 27.04 -1.52
N VAL A 71 11.63 26.41 -0.34
CA VAL A 71 11.48 24.95 -0.19
C VAL A 71 10.08 24.51 -0.60
N GLU A 72 9.03 25.16 -0.09
CA GLU A 72 7.64 24.84 -0.42
C GLU A 72 7.34 25.00 -1.91
N SER A 73 7.84 26.08 -2.52
CA SER A 73 7.71 26.32 -3.96
C SER A 73 8.41 25.24 -4.79
N HIS A 74 9.55 24.73 -4.34
CA HIS A 74 10.26 23.65 -5.02
C HIS A 74 9.46 22.35 -4.97
N PHE A 75 8.87 22.01 -3.81
CA PHE A 75 8.12 20.78 -3.60
C PHE A 75 6.64 20.88 -3.95
N ALA A 76 6.15 22.01 -4.47
CA ALA A 76 4.74 22.20 -4.82
C ALA A 76 4.20 21.16 -5.84
N GLY A 77 5.08 20.59 -6.68
CA GLY A 77 4.74 19.51 -7.61
C GLY A 77 5.27 18.13 -7.19
N ALA A 78 5.74 17.98 -5.95
CA ALA A 78 6.20 16.71 -5.41
C ALA A 78 5.02 15.91 -4.85
N ASN A 79 5.07 14.59 -4.97
CA ASN A 79 4.09 13.71 -4.34
C ASN A 79 4.70 13.15 -3.06
N ILE A 80 4.64 13.94 -1.99
CA ILE A 80 5.08 13.54 -0.65
C ILE A 80 3.87 12.97 0.09
N GLU A 81 3.88 11.67 0.38
CA GLU A 81 2.77 11.06 1.08
C GLU A 81 2.76 11.46 2.56
N ARG A 82 1.77 12.28 2.93
CA ARG A 82 1.48 12.63 4.31
C ARG A 82 0.99 11.40 5.09
N PRO A 83 1.35 11.26 6.38
CA PRO A 83 0.83 10.23 7.28
C PRO A 83 -0.70 10.17 7.31
N ARG A 84 -1.26 9.03 7.71
CA ARG A 84 -2.71 8.82 7.84
C ARG A 84 -3.21 8.88 9.29
N THR A 85 -2.28 8.86 10.24
CA THR A 85 -2.54 8.84 11.68
C THR A 85 -1.63 9.81 12.40
N ARG A 86 -2.01 10.17 13.62
CA ARG A 86 -1.21 11.01 14.52
C ARG A 86 0.15 10.41 14.81
N GLU A 87 0.22 9.11 15.09
CA GLU A 87 1.49 8.41 15.36
C GLU A 87 2.40 8.49 14.14
N GLY A 88 1.84 8.39 12.93
CA GLY A 88 2.62 8.54 11.71
C GLY A 88 3.20 9.95 11.52
N ALA A 89 2.49 11.00 11.96
CA ALA A 89 3.01 12.36 11.96
C ALA A 89 4.15 12.53 12.97
N VAL A 90 4.02 11.97 14.17
CA VAL A 90 5.09 11.94 15.18
C VAL A 90 6.33 11.22 14.65
N GLU A 91 6.15 10.03 14.03
CA GLU A 91 7.23 9.27 13.40
C GLU A 91 7.91 10.09 12.28
N ARG A 92 7.14 10.81 11.46
CA ARG A 92 7.67 11.67 10.38
C ARG A 92 8.49 12.83 10.94
N MET A 93 7.96 13.54 11.94
CA MET A 93 8.63 14.68 12.56
C MET A 93 9.94 14.26 13.23
N ASN A 94 9.94 13.14 13.96
CA ASN A 94 11.14 12.61 14.61
C ASN A 94 12.18 12.06 13.62
N GLY A 95 11.73 11.45 12.51
CA GLY A 95 12.62 10.93 11.47
C GLY A 95 13.19 12.01 10.53
N GLY A 96 12.46 13.12 10.40
CA GLY A 96 12.76 14.19 9.45
C GLY A 96 12.57 13.78 8.00
N PHE A 97 13.08 14.61 7.09
CA PHE A 97 13.09 14.28 5.66
C PHE A 97 14.05 13.11 5.39
N ASP A 98 13.69 12.24 4.45
CA ASP A 98 14.61 11.21 3.97
C ASP A 98 15.85 11.83 3.29
N ALA A 99 16.81 10.99 2.92
CA ALA A 99 18.09 11.47 2.38
C ALA A 99 17.93 12.24 1.06
N LYS A 100 17.00 11.86 0.16
CA LYS A 100 16.82 12.55 -1.14
C LYS A 100 16.21 13.93 -0.96
N HIS A 101 15.20 14.08 -0.09
CA HIS A 101 14.57 15.37 0.21
C HIS A 101 15.53 16.28 0.97
N ARG A 102 16.23 15.76 1.98
CA ARG A 102 17.22 16.51 2.75
C ARG A 102 18.31 17.10 1.86
N ARG A 103 18.83 16.33 0.89
CA ARG A 103 19.82 16.84 -0.08
C ARG A 103 19.31 17.97 -0.97
N VAL A 104 18.00 18.01 -1.27
CA VAL A 104 17.40 19.12 -2.01
C VAL A 104 17.29 20.34 -1.10
N ILE A 105 16.80 20.17 0.12
CA ILE A 105 16.69 21.24 1.11
C ILE A 105 18.07 21.87 1.39
N ASP A 106 19.12 21.05 1.52
CA ASP A 106 20.51 21.51 1.75
C ASP A 106 21.06 22.38 0.62
N ARG A 107 20.52 22.24 -0.60
CA ARG A 107 20.89 23.07 -1.75
C ARG A 107 20.10 24.38 -1.81
N LEU A 108 18.89 24.40 -1.24
CA LEU A 108 17.98 25.54 -1.25
C LEU A 108 18.19 26.45 -0.03
N VAL A 109 18.61 25.88 1.10
CA VAL A 109 18.71 26.58 2.39
C VAL A 109 20.17 26.66 2.82
N ASP A 110 20.76 27.85 2.68
CA ASP A 110 22.07 28.18 3.25
C ASP A 110 21.87 28.90 4.58
N ALA A 111 21.88 28.15 5.68
CA ALA A 111 21.54 28.68 7.00
C ALA A 111 22.33 28.01 8.14
N SER A 112 22.40 28.70 9.27
CA SER A 112 22.97 28.14 10.50
C SER A 112 22.24 26.85 10.93
N PRO A 113 22.87 25.95 11.70
CA PRO A 113 22.20 24.74 12.20
C PRO A 113 20.93 25.02 13.03
N ALA A 114 20.82 26.17 13.69
CA ALA A 114 19.63 26.56 14.44
C ALA A 114 18.50 27.04 13.50
N SER A 115 18.85 27.90 12.55
CA SER A 115 17.92 28.38 11.51
C SER A 115 17.38 27.23 10.67
N ARG A 116 18.26 26.31 10.28
CA ARG A 116 17.92 25.13 9.50
C ARG A 116 16.91 24.24 10.23
N ARG A 117 17.08 24.00 11.54
CA ARG A 117 16.12 23.21 12.33
C ARG A 117 14.72 23.84 12.35
N ARG A 118 14.63 25.16 12.41
CA ARG A 118 13.34 25.88 12.36
C ARG A 118 12.69 25.78 10.98
N VAL A 119 13.46 26.04 9.92
CA VAL A 119 12.96 25.91 8.54
C VAL A 119 12.52 24.47 8.26
N GLU A 120 13.29 23.47 8.71
CA GLU A 120 12.96 22.06 8.53
C GLU A 120 11.72 21.64 9.32
N TYR A 121 11.53 22.15 10.55
CA TYR A 121 10.29 21.95 11.30
C TYR A 121 9.06 22.41 10.52
N HIS A 122 9.08 23.66 10.03
CA HIS A 122 7.96 24.22 9.28
C HIS A 122 7.76 23.50 7.95
N ALA A 123 8.83 23.17 7.24
CA ALA A 123 8.75 22.40 6.00
C ALA A 123 8.19 20.99 6.21
N LEU A 124 8.55 20.30 7.30
CA LEU A 124 7.97 18.99 7.64
C LEU A 124 6.49 19.12 8.00
N SER A 125 6.14 20.13 8.80
CA SER A 125 4.76 20.43 9.17
C SER A 125 3.89 20.66 7.93
N SER A 126 4.32 21.59 7.06
CA SER A 126 3.54 22.06 5.92
C SER A 126 3.57 21.09 4.75
N LEU A 127 4.68 20.40 4.46
CA LEU A 127 4.78 19.51 3.28
C LEU A 127 4.51 18.04 3.59
N ALA A 128 4.88 17.57 4.79
CA ALA A 128 4.94 16.13 5.09
C ALA A 128 4.06 15.69 6.27
N CYS A 129 3.42 16.60 7.01
CA CYS A 129 2.57 16.30 8.16
C CYS A 129 1.19 16.97 8.02
N PHE A 130 0.64 17.54 9.10
CA PHE A 130 -0.75 18.00 9.20
C PHE A 130 -0.88 19.52 9.27
N ASP A 131 0.13 20.26 8.80
CA ASP A 131 0.11 21.73 8.80
C ASP A 131 -0.14 22.27 10.22
N ASP A 132 -1.12 23.17 10.42
CA ASP A 132 -1.51 23.73 11.73
C ASP A 132 -1.86 22.67 12.80
N LEU A 133 -2.22 21.44 12.42
CA LEU A 133 -2.49 20.34 13.35
C LEU A 133 -1.23 19.59 13.81
N THR A 134 -0.09 19.78 13.13
CA THR A 134 1.17 19.09 13.46
C THR A 134 1.61 19.30 14.91
N PRO A 135 1.57 20.51 15.50
CA PRO A 135 1.96 20.71 16.90
C PRO A 135 1.08 19.95 17.89
N TYR A 136 -0.22 19.85 17.62
CA TYR A 136 -1.17 19.07 18.43
C TYR A 136 -0.91 17.57 18.28
N ALA A 137 -0.51 17.13 17.09
CA ALA A 137 -0.13 15.73 16.85
C ALA A 137 1.09 15.29 17.67
N LEU A 138 1.98 16.23 18.00
CA LEU A 138 3.21 15.98 18.74
C LEU A 138 3.00 15.85 20.26
N ASP A 139 1.84 16.29 20.78
CA ASP A 139 1.52 16.10 22.19
C ASP A 139 0.83 14.74 22.41
N SER A 140 1.56 13.83 23.06
CA SER A 140 1.06 12.49 23.38
C SER A 140 -0.03 12.49 24.47
N ARG A 141 -0.20 13.59 25.21
CA ARG A 141 -1.22 13.73 26.28
C ARG A 141 -2.61 14.07 25.74
N ILE A 142 -2.71 14.43 24.45
CA ILE A 142 -4.01 14.60 23.81
C ILE A 142 -4.58 13.19 23.60
N ASP A 143 -5.75 12.92 24.16
CA ASP A 143 -6.44 11.64 24.01
C ASP A 143 -7.39 11.66 22.82
N VAL A 144 -8.20 12.72 22.74
CA VAL A 144 -9.28 12.87 21.74
C VAL A 144 -9.36 14.33 21.32
N ALA A 145 -9.79 14.58 20.08
CA ALA A 145 -10.18 15.90 19.63
C ALA A 145 -11.61 15.89 19.11
N ASP A 146 -12.42 16.83 19.57
CA ASP A 146 -13.79 17.05 19.15
C ASP A 146 -13.91 18.32 18.32
N VAL A 147 -14.87 18.35 17.39
CA VAL A 147 -15.21 19.54 16.63
C VAL A 147 -16.45 20.18 17.22
N THR A 148 -16.37 21.49 17.46
CA THR A 148 -17.49 22.35 17.84
C THR A 148 -17.77 23.37 16.74
N ASP A 149 -18.91 24.06 16.82
CA ASP A 149 -19.24 25.14 15.88
C ASP A 149 -18.18 26.27 15.87
N ASP A 150 -17.46 26.44 16.99
CA ASP A 150 -16.50 27.52 17.21
C ASP A 150 -15.03 27.11 16.93
N GLY A 151 -14.73 25.81 16.79
CA GLY A 151 -13.36 25.32 16.57
C GLY A 151 -13.13 23.88 17.04
N VAL A 152 -11.86 23.45 17.00
CA VAL A 152 -11.43 22.15 17.56
C VAL A 152 -11.16 22.27 19.06
N VAL A 153 -11.63 21.28 19.81
CA VAL A 153 -11.40 21.14 21.25
C VAL A 153 -10.59 19.87 21.49
N VAL A 154 -9.52 19.96 22.27
CA VAL A 154 -8.67 18.81 22.62
C VAL A 154 -8.92 18.37 24.04
N HIS A 155 -8.99 17.05 24.25
CA HIS A 155 -9.05 16.42 25.55
C HIS A 155 -7.66 15.96 25.93
N THR A 156 -7.18 16.42 27.07
CA THR A 156 -5.86 16.05 27.61
C THR A 156 -6.04 15.17 28.84
N ASP A 157 -5.06 14.30 29.15
CA ASP A 157 -5.08 13.42 30.32
C ASP A 157 -5.49 14.11 31.64
N ASP A 158 -4.99 15.33 31.86
CA ASP A 158 -5.05 16.02 33.16
C ASP A 158 -6.11 17.13 33.27
N TYR A 159 -6.73 17.53 32.15
CA TYR A 159 -7.63 18.68 32.12
C TYR A 159 -8.94 18.40 31.37
N ALA A 160 -9.96 19.16 31.76
CA ALA A 160 -11.23 19.20 31.03
C ALA A 160 -10.99 19.74 29.60
N PRO A 161 -11.94 19.52 28.66
CA PRO A 161 -11.74 19.83 27.25
C PRO A 161 -11.26 21.28 27.06
N ALA A 162 -10.19 21.45 26.28
CA ALA A 162 -9.53 22.73 26.08
C ALA A 162 -9.74 23.25 24.66
N GLU A 163 -10.22 24.49 24.55
CA GLU A 163 -10.44 25.17 23.27
C GLU A 163 -9.08 25.47 22.61
N THR A 164 -8.96 25.21 21.31
CA THR A 164 -7.77 25.53 20.51
C THR A 164 -7.98 26.79 19.67
N ASP A 165 -6.92 27.30 19.04
CA ASP A 165 -6.99 28.39 18.06
C ASP A 165 -7.32 27.92 16.63
N LEU A 166 -7.59 26.63 16.44
CA LEU A 166 -7.93 26.06 15.16
C LEU A 166 -9.38 26.37 14.77
N GLY A 167 -9.61 26.64 13.49
CA GLY A 167 -10.97 26.73 12.95
C GLY A 167 -11.75 25.40 13.07
N PRO A 168 -13.06 25.39 12.75
CA PRO A 168 -13.92 24.22 12.94
C PRO A 168 -13.63 23.06 11.97
N ASP A 169 -12.93 23.31 10.85
CA ASP A 169 -12.57 22.27 9.87
C ASP A 169 -11.12 22.47 9.37
N PRO A 170 -10.11 22.24 10.24
CA PRO A 170 -8.72 22.36 9.84
C PRO A 170 -8.33 21.24 8.88
N ALA A 171 -7.41 21.56 7.96
CA ALA A 171 -6.90 20.57 7.02
C ALA A 171 -6.34 19.35 7.75
N TYR A 172 -6.62 18.15 7.24
CA TYR A 172 -6.14 16.87 7.80
C TYR A 172 -6.71 16.49 9.17
N LEU A 173 -7.77 17.14 9.65
CA LEU A 173 -8.43 16.78 10.91
C LEU A 173 -8.79 15.29 10.99
N ASN A 174 -9.30 14.72 9.89
CA ASN A 174 -9.63 13.30 9.84
C ASN A 174 -8.42 12.39 10.09
N ARG A 175 -7.23 12.79 9.64
CA ARG A 175 -5.97 12.04 9.83
C ARG A 175 -5.39 12.22 11.22
N PHE A 176 -5.55 13.42 11.78
CA PHE A 176 -5.16 13.73 13.15
C PHE A 176 -6.00 12.93 14.16
N ALA A 177 -7.31 12.79 13.92
CA ALA A 177 -8.22 11.99 14.72
C ALA A 177 -8.15 10.47 14.43
N SER A 178 -7.31 10.04 13.48
CA SER A 178 -7.14 8.63 13.17
C SER A 178 -6.23 7.92 14.15
N GLU A 179 -6.62 6.71 14.51
CA GLU A 179 -5.83 5.78 15.32
C GLU A 179 -5.24 4.68 14.43
N ARG A 180 -3.95 4.37 14.59
CA ARG A 180 -3.33 3.22 13.92
C ARG A 180 -3.77 1.92 14.60
N VAL A 181 -4.38 1.02 13.82
CA VAL A 181 -4.76 -0.34 14.27
C VAL A 181 -3.60 -1.30 14.10
N GLU A 182 -3.00 -1.31 12.91
CA GLU A 182 -1.96 -2.27 12.55
C GLU A 182 -0.96 -1.65 11.58
N ARG A 183 0.27 -2.17 11.60
CA ARG A 183 1.30 -1.89 10.60
C ARG A 183 2.12 -3.14 10.31
N HIS A 184 2.29 -3.41 9.02
CA HIS A 184 3.14 -4.47 8.51
C HIS A 184 3.79 -4.04 7.20
N THR A 185 4.54 -4.93 6.57
CA THR A 185 5.29 -4.67 5.33
C THR A 185 5.00 -5.76 4.32
N VAL A 186 4.76 -5.36 3.07
CA VAL A 186 4.61 -6.27 1.93
C VAL A 186 5.85 -6.18 1.07
N ARG A 187 6.42 -7.33 0.71
CA ARG A 187 7.61 -7.40 -0.15
C ARG A 187 7.23 -7.45 -1.62
N PHE A 188 8.00 -6.75 -2.44
CA PHE A 188 7.90 -6.82 -3.90
C PHE A 188 9.28 -6.61 -4.49
N GLN A 189 9.87 -7.62 -5.15
CA GLN A 189 11.08 -7.44 -5.95
C GLN A 189 12.27 -6.83 -5.19
N GLY A 190 12.42 -7.15 -3.90
CA GLY A 190 13.45 -6.61 -3.00
C GLY A 190 13.08 -5.26 -2.34
N PHE A 191 11.92 -4.70 -2.67
CA PHE A 191 11.35 -3.54 -1.99
C PHE A 191 10.47 -3.98 -0.83
N GLU A 192 10.55 -3.25 0.28
CA GLU A 192 9.70 -3.44 1.46
C GLU A 192 8.72 -2.27 1.54
N ILE A 193 7.44 -2.53 1.24
CA ILE A 193 6.40 -1.51 1.16
C ILE A 193 5.56 -1.51 2.44
N PRO A 194 5.61 -0.45 3.26
CA PRO A 194 4.82 -0.38 4.48
C PRO A 194 3.32 -0.28 4.18
N VAL A 195 2.55 -1.01 4.97
CA VAL A 195 1.10 -0.97 4.99
C VAL A 195 0.64 -0.54 6.37
N VAL A 196 -0.37 0.32 6.43
CA VAL A 196 -0.96 0.81 7.68
C VAL A 196 -2.47 0.64 7.62
N VAL A 197 -3.01 -0.10 8.58
CA VAL A 197 -4.46 -0.16 8.83
C VAL A 197 -4.79 0.81 9.95
N TYR A 198 -5.78 1.68 9.73
CA TYR A 198 -6.13 2.73 10.67
C TYR A 198 -7.64 2.92 10.77
N ARG A 199 -8.09 3.47 11.90
CA ARG A 199 -9.49 3.77 12.19
C ARG A 199 -9.70 5.27 12.28
N GLU A 200 -10.62 5.79 11.47
CA GLU A 200 -11.09 7.17 11.55
C GLU A 200 -12.30 7.24 12.48
N HIS A 201 -12.20 8.05 13.53
CA HIS A 201 -13.25 8.24 14.54
C HIS A 201 -14.18 9.42 14.24
N LEU A 202 -13.97 10.11 13.12
CA LEU A 202 -14.69 11.33 12.77
C LEU A 202 -16.04 10.99 12.12
N LEU A 203 -17.13 11.20 12.87
CA LEU A 203 -18.49 10.87 12.45
C LEU A 203 -18.92 11.71 11.23
N GLY A 204 -19.50 11.06 10.23
CA GLY A 204 -20.15 11.72 9.08
C GLY A 204 -19.25 12.04 7.88
N ALA A 205 -17.93 11.84 7.97
CA ALA A 205 -17.02 12.08 6.86
C ALA A 205 -16.95 10.90 5.87
N ASP A 206 -16.93 9.67 6.38
CA ASP A 206 -16.83 8.44 5.58
C ASP A 206 -17.69 7.34 6.24
N PRO A 207 -18.52 6.59 5.51
CA PRO A 207 -19.24 5.44 6.07
C PRO A 207 -18.29 4.31 6.54
N PHE A 208 -17.05 4.29 6.04
CA PHE A 208 -16.03 3.31 6.45
C PHE A 208 -15.18 3.87 7.58
N THR A 209 -15.21 3.21 8.74
CA THR A 209 -14.42 3.57 9.91
C THR A 209 -12.97 3.05 9.81
N THR A 210 -12.78 1.83 9.33
CA THR A 210 -11.45 1.24 9.13
C THR A 210 -10.99 1.44 7.69
N LYS A 211 -9.70 1.76 7.50
CA LYS A 211 -9.07 2.05 6.21
C LYS A 211 -7.70 1.37 6.11
N TYR A 212 -7.29 1.07 4.89
CA TYR A 212 -6.03 0.38 4.57
C TYR A 212 -5.17 1.27 3.68
N ALA A 213 -3.95 1.62 4.10
CA ALA A 213 -3.08 2.51 3.33
C ALA A 213 -1.78 1.80 2.95
N VAL A 214 -1.49 1.78 1.65
CA VAL A 214 -0.18 1.39 1.11
C VAL A 214 0.70 2.62 1.03
N ARG A 215 1.89 2.58 1.62
CA ARG A 215 2.85 3.68 1.58
C ARG A 215 3.93 3.41 0.55
N GLU A 216 3.66 3.82 -0.68
CA GLU A 216 4.63 3.74 -1.77
C GLU A 216 5.74 4.80 -1.60
N PRO A 217 6.91 4.63 -2.24
CA PRO A 217 8.00 5.59 -2.10
C PRO A 217 7.65 7.00 -2.63
N ASP A 218 7.96 8.04 -1.86
CA ASP A 218 7.69 9.43 -2.24
C ASP A 218 8.37 9.80 -3.58
N LEU A 219 7.73 10.62 -4.42
CA LEU A 219 8.29 11.06 -5.70
C LEU A 219 8.67 12.56 -5.66
N LEU A 220 9.86 12.88 -6.18
CA LEU A 220 10.31 14.26 -6.35
C LEU A 220 9.65 14.90 -7.58
N PRO A 221 9.62 16.24 -7.67
CA PRO A 221 9.08 16.93 -8.84
C PRO A 221 9.71 16.43 -10.15
N GLY A 222 8.86 16.02 -11.09
CA GLY A 222 9.28 15.52 -12.41
C GLY A 222 9.74 14.06 -12.45
N ASP A 223 9.65 13.31 -11.34
CA ASP A 223 9.95 11.88 -11.29
C ASP A 223 8.93 11.04 -12.08
N GLU A 224 7.64 11.39 -12.01
CA GLU A 224 6.58 10.72 -12.79
C GLU A 224 6.89 10.73 -14.29
N GLN A 225 7.39 11.86 -14.81
CA GLN A 225 7.79 11.97 -16.21
C GLN A 225 8.99 11.06 -16.56
N LEU A 226 9.95 10.90 -15.63
CA LEU A 226 11.08 10.00 -15.81
C LEU A 226 10.61 8.54 -15.85
N ILE A 227 9.64 8.18 -15.00
CA ILE A 227 9.02 6.86 -14.94
C ILE A 227 8.31 6.57 -16.26
N GLU A 228 7.43 7.45 -16.74
CA GLU A 228 6.71 7.26 -18.00
C GLU A 228 7.67 7.10 -19.19
N VAL A 229 8.63 8.01 -19.35
CA VAL A 229 9.64 7.92 -20.44
C VAL A 229 10.47 6.64 -20.34
N CYS A 230 10.75 6.16 -19.12
CA CYS A 230 11.44 4.89 -18.92
C CYS A 230 10.56 3.71 -19.36
N LYS A 231 9.29 3.68 -18.95
CA LYS A 231 8.34 2.61 -19.31
C LYS A 231 8.17 2.50 -20.82
N GLU A 232 7.95 3.62 -21.51
CA GLU A 232 7.85 3.66 -22.98
C GLU A 232 9.09 3.06 -23.65
N ARG A 233 10.29 3.44 -23.21
CA ARG A 233 11.55 2.95 -23.79
C ARG A 233 11.82 1.47 -23.51
N VAL A 234 11.43 0.99 -22.33
CA VAL A 234 11.53 -0.45 -22.02
C VAL A 234 10.61 -1.22 -22.96
N TRP A 235 9.40 -0.72 -23.21
CA TRP A 235 8.42 -1.33 -24.11
C TRP A 235 8.83 -1.32 -25.59
N GLU A 236 9.33 -0.19 -26.11
CA GLU A 236 9.73 -0.03 -27.51
C GLU A 236 10.91 -0.92 -27.93
N THR A 237 11.75 -1.33 -26.99
CA THR A 237 12.93 -2.17 -27.29
C THR A 237 12.56 -3.66 -27.50
N GLY A 238 11.27 -3.97 -27.70
CA GLY A 238 10.69 -5.31 -27.77
C GLY A 238 11.60 -6.42 -28.35
N VAL A 239 12.18 -7.18 -27.43
CA VAL A 239 12.40 -8.64 -27.45
C VAL A 239 12.80 -9.25 -28.80
N ASP A 240 13.96 -8.84 -29.34
CA ASP A 240 14.74 -9.67 -30.28
C ASP A 240 15.41 -10.84 -29.50
N GLY A 241 14.62 -11.80 -29.00
CA GLY A 241 15.13 -13.02 -28.36
C GLY A 241 14.26 -13.59 -27.24
N VAL A 242 14.41 -14.88 -26.94
CA VAL A 242 13.74 -15.52 -25.79
C VAL A 242 14.36 -14.99 -24.50
N VAL A 243 13.68 -14.07 -23.84
CA VAL A 243 14.07 -13.58 -22.50
C VAL A 243 13.75 -14.69 -21.49
N GLN A 244 14.79 -15.29 -20.90
CA GLN A 244 14.63 -16.37 -19.91
C GLN A 244 14.16 -15.85 -18.54
N ASP A 245 14.46 -14.58 -18.22
CA ASP A 245 13.99 -13.89 -17.02
C ASP A 245 13.51 -12.48 -17.38
N ARG A 246 12.19 -12.31 -17.48
CA ARG A 246 11.55 -11.03 -17.84
C ARG A 246 11.79 -9.97 -16.77
N VAL A 247 11.83 -10.36 -15.51
CA VAL A 247 11.92 -9.45 -14.37
C VAL A 247 13.29 -8.82 -14.31
N ASP A 248 14.34 -9.64 -14.36
CA ASP A 248 15.72 -9.17 -14.35
C ASP A 248 16.03 -8.30 -15.58
N PHE A 249 15.51 -8.69 -16.74
CA PHE A 249 15.64 -7.88 -17.96
C PHE A 249 15.04 -6.47 -17.78
N VAL A 250 13.79 -6.38 -17.29
CA VAL A 250 13.12 -5.09 -17.06
C VAL A 250 13.89 -4.29 -16.01
N ARG A 251 14.31 -4.93 -14.90
CA ARG A 251 15.05 -4.31 -13.80
C ARG A 251 16.36 -3.68 -14.27
N GLU A 252 17.24 -4.45 -14.91
CA GLU A 252 18.54 -3.96 -15.36
C GLU A 252 18.40 -2.85 -16.39
N ARG A 253 17.46 -3.02 -17.34
CA ARG A 253 17.21 -2.04 -18.39
C ARG A 253 16.67 -0.73 -17.84
N ALA A 254 15.66 -0.80 -16.97
CA ALA A 254 15.08 0.36 -16.31
C ALA A 254 16.15 1.09 -15.48
N ARG A 255 16.91 0.36 -14.65
CA ARG A 255 18.00 0.93 -13.85
C ARG A 255 19.01 1.68 -14.72
N SER A 256 19.43 1.10 -15.85
CA SER A 256 20.37 1.72 -16.78
C SER A 256 19.80 3.01 -17.41
N LEU A 257 18.54 2.97 -17.88
CA LEU A 257 17.89 4.11 -18.50
C LEU A 257 17.68 5.27 -17.52
N LEU A 258 17.21 4.96 -16.30
CA LEU A 258 16.97 5.94 -15.25
C LEU A 258 18.28 6.56 -14.74
N ALA A 259 19.31 5.74 -14.46
CA ALA A 259 20.62 6.23 -14.03
C ALA A 259 21.23 7.20 -15.06
N ARG A 260 21.11 6.89 -16.36
CA ARG A 260 21.56 7.78 -17.43
C ARG A 260 20.80 9.11 -17.43
N GLN A 261 19.48 9.08 -17.25
CA GLN A 261 18.66 10.30 -17.24
C GLN A 261 18.95 11.19 -16.02
N LEU A 262 19.11 10.60 -14.84
CA LEU A 262 19.46 11.32 -13.61
C LEU A 262 20.84 11.99 -13.72
N THR A 263 21.81 11.32 -14.34
CA THR A 263 23.16 11.88 -14.56
C THR A 263 23.14 13.11 -15.47
N VAL A 264 22.34 13.08 -16.54
CA VAL A 264 22.21 14.17 -17.52
C VAL A 264 21.45 15.39 -16.94
N ARG A 265 20.42 15.15 -16.12
CA ARG A 265 19.71 16.25 -15.44
C ARG A 265 20.55 16.92 -14.38
N ASN A 266 21.29 16.16 -13.55
CA ASN A 266 22.20 16.73 -12.56
C ASN A 266 23.24 17.67 -13.19
N THR A 267 23.71 17.38 -14.41
CA THR A 267 24.63 18.26 -15.13
C THR A 267 23.95 19.55 -15.62
N THR A 268 22.68 19.50 -16.01
CA THR A 268 21.93 20.67 -16.48
C THR A 268 21.51 21.58 -15.32
N GLU A 269 21.05 20.99 -14.19
CA GLU A 269 20.79 21.72 -12.95
C GLU A 269 22.07 22.33 -12.38
N TRP A 270 23.22 21.65 -12.49
CA TRP A 270 24.52 22.22 -12.14
C TRP A 270 24.86 23.42 -13.03
N VAL A 271 24.57 23.36 -14.33
CA VAL A 271 24.78 24.49 -15.26
C VAL A 271 23.84 25.65 -14.95
N ASP A 272 22.59 25.41 -14.55
CA ASP A 272 21.62 26.47 -14.22
C ASP A 272 21.86 27.07 -12.82
N ALA A 273 22.23 26.25 -11.82
CA ALA A 273 22.67 26.70 -10.51
C ALA A 273 24.03 27.43 -10.58
N ALA A 274 24.95 26.94 -11.43
CA ALA A 274 26.17 27.66 -11.76
C ALA A 274 25.85 28.95 -12.49
N ARG A 275 24.87 29.01 -13.41
CA ARG A 275 24.50 30.27 -14.10
C ARG A 275 23.93 31.32 -13.13
N TYR A 276 23.27 30.90 -12.05
CA TYR A 276 22.81 31.79 -10.98
C TYR A 276 23.95 32.25 -10.05
N ARG A 277 24.94 31.39 -9.76
CA ARG A 277 26.14 31.72 -8.97
C ARG A 277 27.24 32.44 -9.77
N LEU A 278 27.30 32.25 -11.09
CA LEU A 278 28.33 32.78 -11.98
C LEU A 278 28.11 34.28 -12.27
N ARG A 279 26.89 34.79 -12.03
CA ARG A 279 26.63 36.24 -12.06
C ARG A 279 27.14 36.98 -10.82
N SER A 280 27.50 36.27 -9.75
CA SER A 280 28.04 36.83 -8.51
C SER A 280 29.48 36.39 -8.21
N ALA A 281 30.03 35.38 -8.90
CA ALA A 281 31.35 34.80 -8.62
C ALA A 281 32.42 35.03 -9.71
N LEU A 282 32.14 35.74 -10.81
CA LEU A 282 33.15 36.07 -11.85
C LEU A 282 34.01 37.31 -11.53
N ALA A 283 34.34 37.51 -10.25
CA ALA A 283 35.29 38.56 -9.85
C ALA A 283 36.55 38.00 -9.17
N GLU A 284 36.58 36.75 -8.68
CA GLU A 284 37.76 36.26 -7.97
C GLU A 284 37.78 34.72 -7.91
N LEU A 285 38.92 34.16 -8.32
CA LEU A 285 39.39 32.79 -8.14
C LEU A 285 38.93 31.67 -9.10
N ASP A 286 39.93 31.32 -9.92
CA ASP A 286 40.32 29.99 -10.39
C ASP A 286 40.29 28.95 -9.24
N LEU A 287 39.40 27.95 -9.28
CA LEU A 287 39.62 26.58 -8.76
C LEU A 287 38.42 25.61 -8.87
N ALA A 288 38.73 24.45 -9.46
CA ALA A 288 38.26 23.08 -9.19
C ALA A 288 36.76 22.81 -8.90
N VAL A 289 36.10 22.21 -9.89
CA VAL A 289 34.83 21.47 -9.76
C VAL A 289 35.05 20.25 -8.83
N PRO A 290 34.29 20.08 -7.73
CA PRO A 290 34.40 18.88 -6.91
C PRO A 290 33.82 17.67 -7.66
N PRO A 291 34.38 16.46 -7.45
CA PRO A 291 33.98 15.27 -8.17
C PRO A 291 32.57 14.83 -7.78
N VAL A 292 31.82 14.38 -8.77
CA VAL A 292 30.44 13.87 -8.69
C VAL A 292 30.42 12.61 -7.80
N ASP A 293 29.68 12.67 -6.70
CA ASP A 293 29.57 11.58 -5.72
C ASP A 293 28.57 10.51 -6.21
N HIS A 294 29.04 9.28 -6.40
CA HIS A 294 28.22 8.17 -6.90
C HIS A 294 27.11 7.71 -5.91
N ARG A 295 27.05 8.30 -4.71
CA ARG A 295 26.00 8.07 -3.70
C ARG A 295 24.73 8.90 -3.89
N PHE A 296 24.71 9.86 -4.82
CA PHE A 296 23.55 10.72 -5.08
C PHE A 296 22.36 9.98 -5.71
N ALA A 297 22.59 8.79 -6.29
CA ALA A 297 21.65 8.12 -7.19
C ALA A 297 20.86 6.99 -6.55
N ASP A 298 21.39 6.25 -5.58
CA ASP A 298 20.81 4.94 -5.21
C ASP A 298 19.38 5.04 -4.65
N ASP A 299 19.12 5.90 -3.65
CA ASP A 299 17.78 6.01 -3.04
C ASP A 299 16.70 6.45 -4.05
N ARG A 300 16.92 7.55 -4.80
CA ARG A 300 15.95 8.06 -5.79
C ARG A 300 15.82 7.10 -6.97
N LEU A 301 16.93 6.52 -7.45
CA LEU A 301 16.91 5.56 -8.55
C LEU A 301 16.09 4.33 -8.17
N ASP A 302 16.25 3.84 -6.94
CA ASP A 302 15.51 2.70 -6.42
C ASP A 302 14.01 3.03 -6.31
N ASP A 303 13.64 4.23 -5.87
CA ASP A 303 12.23 4.68 -5.89
C ASP A 303 11.65 4.69 -7.30
N LEU A 304 12.35 5.28 -8.27
CA LEU A 304 11.92 5.30 -9.67
C LEU A 304 11.81 3.88 -10.24
N LEU A 305 12.77 3.01 -9.88
CA LEU A 305 12.82 1.63 -10.31
C LEU A 305 11.64 0.83 -9.73
N TYR A 306 11.25 1.09 -8.47
CA TYR A 306 10.07 0.49 -7.86
C TYR A 306 8.83 0.74 -8.73
N TYR A 307 8.56 2.00 -9.12
CA TYR A 307 7.37 2.32 -9.92
C TYR A 307 7.41 1.68 -11.32
N VAL A 308 8.57 1.62 -11.97
CA VAL A 308 8.71 0.95 -13.28
C VAL A 308 8.45 -0.55 -13.14
N LEU A 309 9.02 -1.21 -12.13
CA LEU A 309 8.79 -2.63 -11.88
C LEU A 309 7.35 -2.90 -11.47
N ARG A 310 6.76 -2.06 -10.61
CA ARG A 310 5.36 -2.17 -10.18
C ARG A 310 4.40 -2.15 -11.37
N ASP A 311 4.67 -1.32 -12.37
CA ASP A 311 3.79 -1.15 -13.52
C ASP A 311 4.04 -2.16 -14.66
N LEU A 312 5.29 -2.62 -14.87
CA LEU A 312 5.64 -3.51 -16.00
C LEU A 312 5.80 -4.99 -15.65
N VAL A 313 6.10 -5.27 -14.38
CA VAL A 313 6.25 -6.62 -13.80
C VAL A 313 5.12 -6.90 -12.82
N GLY A 314 4.81 -5.93 -11.95
CA GLY A 314 3.66 -6.01 -11.05
C GLY A 314 2.32 -5.75 -11.73
N TYR A 315 1.31 -5.47 -10.92
CA TYR A 315 -0.07 -5.21 -11.32
C TYR A 315 -0.48 -3.77 -11.05
N GLY A 316 0.46 -2.83 -11.25
CA GLY A 316 0.27 -1.41 -10.96
C GLY A 316 -0.19 -1.18 -9.52
N LYS A 317 -1.31 -0.47 -9.36
CA LYS A 317 -1.91 -0.18 -8.03
C LYS A 317 -2.28 -1.45 -7.24
N LEU A 318 -2.55 -2.58 -7.90
CA LEU A 318 -2.92 -3.83 -7.22
C LEU A 318 -1.71 -4.68 -6.80
N THR A 319 -0.48 -4.27 -7.15
CA THR A 319 0.75 -5.03 -6.85
C THR A 319 0.88 -5.39 -5.37
N VAL A 320 0.65 -4.42 -4.48
CA VAL A 320 0.77 -4.61 -3.03
C VAL A 320 -0.42 -5.39 -2.46
N PRO A 321 -1.70 -5.01 -2.71
CA PRO A 321 -2.83 -5.79 -2.23
C PRO A 321 -2.79 -7.27 -2.65
N ILE A 322 -2.43 -7.57 -3.90
CA ILE A 322 -2.35 -8.96 -4.39
C ILE A 322 -1.32 -9.76 -3.60
N ARG A 323 -0.20 -9.13 -3.21
CA ARG A 323 0.89 -9.77 -2.46
C ARG A 323 0.67 -9.79 -0.95
N ASP A 324 -0.27 -9.02 -0.42
CA ASP A 324 -0.52 -8.99 1.02
C ASP A 324 -1.32 -10.21 1.48
N HIS A 325 -0.67 -11.10 2.23
CA HIS A 325 -1.27 -12.35 2.73
C HIS A 325 -2.35 -12.12 3.79
N THR A 326 -2.40 -10.92 4.38
CA THR A 326 -3.44 -10.54 5.36
C THR A 326 -4.81 -10.30 4.71
N LEU A 327 -4.87 -10.25 3.37
CA LEU A 327 -6.09 -9.98 2.61
C LEU A 327 -6.71 -11.26 2.02
N GLU A 328 -8.04 -11.35 2.04
CA GLU A 328 -8.83 -12.40 1.40
C GLU A 328 -9.38 -11.95 0.05
N ASP A 329 -10.02 -10.79 -0.02
CA ASP A 329 -10.62 -10.27 -1.26
C ASP A 329 -10.08 -8.87 -1.60
N ILE A 330 -9.97 -8.57 -2.90
CA ILE A 330 -9.57 -7.26 -3.43
C ILE A 330 -10.55 -6.87 -4.54
N GLU A 331 -11.11 -5.66 -4.47
CA GLU A 331 -12.14 -5.19 -5.37
C GLU A 331 -11.76 -3.81 -5.95
N ALA A 332 -11.56 -3.74 -7.26
CA ALA A 332 -11.41 -2.50 -8.01
C ALA A 332 -12.58 -2.39 -8.99
N ASN A 333 -13.48 -1.45 -8.75
CA ASN A 333 -14.76 -1.43 -9.47
C ASN A 333 -14.79 -0.42 -10.63
N ARG A 334 -14.14 0.73 -10.48
CA ARG A 334 -14.22 1.88 -11.40
C ARG A 334 -12.98 2.78 -11.31
N VAL A 335 -12.79 3.61 -12.34
CA VAL A 335 -11.81 4.71 -12.35
C VAL A 335 -12.20 5.75 -11.28
N ASP A 336 -11.22 6.38 -10.65
CA ASP A 336 -11.35 7.36 -9.55
C ASP A 336 -12.05 6.82 -8.29
N GLU A 337 -12.37 5.52 -8.26
CA GLU A 337 -12.94 4.86 -7.10
C GLU A 337 -11.83 4.17 -6.30
N ARG A 338 -11.82 4.36 -4.98
CA ARG A 338 -10.89 3.67 -4.07
C ARG A 338 -11.02 2.15 -4.26
N VAL A 339 -9.90 1.44 -4.37
CA VAL A 339 -9.88 -0.02 -4.28
C VAL A 339 -10.32 -0.42 -2.87
N LYS A 340 -11.11 -1.50 -2.74
CA LYS A 340 -11.50 -2.08 -1.45
C LYS A 340 -10.77 -3.39 -1.26
N VAL A 341 -10.48 -3.69 -0.01
CA VAL A 341 -9.91 -4.97 0.39
C VAL A 341 -10.74 -5.56 1.53
N LEU A 342 -10.81 -6.87 1.63
CA LEU A 342 -11.30 -7.57 2.81
C LEU A 342 -10.10 -8.23 3.48
N PRO A 343 -9.74 -7.83 4.72
CA PRO A 343 -8.81 -8.59 5.54
C PRO A 343 -9.35 -9.99 5.84
N ARG A 344 -8.46 -10.95 6.11
CA ARG A 344 -8.85 -12.28 6.59
C ARG A 344 -9.51 -12.18 7.98
N ALA A 345 -10.47 -13.08 8.24
CA ALA A 345 -11.35 -13.02 9.41
C ALA A 345 -10.64 -13.14 10.77
N ASP A 346 -9.45 -13.74 10.82
CA ASP A 346 -8.59 -13.86 12.00
C ASP A 346 -8.04 -12.51 12.50
N LEU A 347 -8.09 -11.48 11.66
CA LEU A 347 -7.70 -10.10 12.00
C LEU A 347 -8.85 -9.27 12.60
N GLY A 348 -10.02 -9.89 12.86
CA GLY A 348 -11.11 -9.25 13.61
C GLY A 348 -11.95 -8.23 12.84
N HIS A 349 -11.90 -8.26 11.50
CA HIS A 349 -12.66 -7.37 10.62
C HIS A 349 -13.50 -8.16 9.61
N ASP A 350 -14.82 -7.93 9.60
CA ASP A 350 -15.80 -8.70 8.80
C ASP A 350 -16.42 -7.87 7.66
N GLY A 351 -15.65 -6.95 7.07
CA GLY A 351 -16.19 -6.02 6.08
C GLY A 351 -15.15 -5.39 5.14
N ARG A 352 -15.66 -4.75 4.09
CA ARG A 352 -14.86 -4.02 3.09
C ARG A 352 -14.13 -2.85 3.74
N VAL A 353 -12.83 -2.78 3.52
CA VAL A 353 -11.94 -1.71 3.96
C VAL A 353 -11.47 -0.93 2.72
N PRO A 354 -11.82 0.36 2.57
CA PRO A 354 -11.34 1.15 1.45
C PRO A 354 -9.85 1.48 1.61
N THR A 355 -9.17 1.58 0.47
CA THR A 355 -7.74 1.89 0.40
C THR A 355 -7.45 3.33 -0.01
N ASN A 356 -6.19 3.76 0.11
CA ASN A 356 -5.69 4.99 -0.53
C ASN A 356 -5.39 4.84 -2.03
N LEU A 357 -5.58 3.64 -2.58
CA LEU A 357 -5.27 3.31 -3.97
C LEU A 357 -6.51 3.54 -4.85
N ALA A 358 -6.31 4.18 -5.99
CA ALA A 358 -7.30 4.34 -7.04
C ALA A 358 -6.62 4.27 -8.41
N PHE A 359 -7.40 3.92 -9.42
CA PHE A 359 -6.98 4.03 -10.82
C PHE A 359 -7.43 5.38 -11.35
N ASP A 360 -6.48 6.25 -11.68
CA ASP A 360 -6.77 7.63 -12.12
C ASP A 360 -6.97 7.74 -13.65
N SER A 361 -6.81 6.63 -14.38
CA SER A 361 -7.10 6.58 -15.82
C SER A 361 -7.65 5.22 -16.25
N GLU A 362 -8.63 5.26 -17.15
CA GLU A 362 -9.20 4.05 -17.75
C GLU A 362 -8.13 3.25 -18.49
N ALA A 363 -7.19 3.91 -19.19
CA ALA A 363 -6.12 3.25 -19.91
C ALA A 363 -5.21 2.42 -18.99
N ALA A 364 -4.77 3.00 -17.86
CA ALA A 364 -3.96 2.27 -16.89
C ALA A 364 -4.73 1.09 -16.27
N PHE A 365 -6.03 1.27 -16.01
CA PHE A 365 -6.86 0.21 -15.46
C PHE A 365 -7.10 -0.93 -16.48
N VAL A 366 -7.39 -0.60 -17.74
CA VAL A 366 -7.49 -1.58 -18.83
C VAL A 366 -6.19 -2.35 -19.01
N ASN A 367 -5.03 -1.69 -18.92
CA ASN A 367 -3.73 -2.38 -19.01
C ASN A 367 -3.55 -3.42 -17.90
N VAL A 368 -3.95 -3.13 -16.66
CA VAL A 368 -3.89 -4.12 -15.57
C VAL A 368 -4.88 -5.26 -15.81
N VAL A 369 -6.11 -4.96 -16.27
CA VAL A 369 -7.11 -5.99 -16.64
C VAL A 369 -6.59 -6.92 -17.73
N THR A 370 -6.00 -6.39 -18.79
CA THR A 370 -5.49 -7.19 -19.90
C THR A 370 -4.23 -7.96 -19.53
N GLN A 371 -3.36 -7.38 -18.70
CA GLN A 371 -2.18 -8.09 -18.18
C GLN A 371 -2.59 -9.28 -17.31
N LEU A 372 -3.50 -9.08 -16.36
CA LEU A 372 -4.02 -10.16 -15.52
C LEU A 372 -4.63 -11.30 -16.33
N ALA A 373 -5.37 -10.97 -17.41
CA ALA A 373 -5.91 -11.99 -18.30
C ALA A 373 -4.82 -12.73 -19.08
N ALA A 374 -3.82 -11.99 -19.59
CA ALA A 374 -2.75 -12.52 -20.40
C ALA A 374 -1.80 -13.44 -19.63
N ASP A 375 -1.59 -13.19 -18.33
CA ASP A 375 -0.77 -14.04 -17.45
C ASP A 375 -1.33 -15.48 -17.36
N ASP A 376 -2.65 -15.67 -17.46
CA ASP A 376 -3.31 -16.99 -17.55
C ASP A 376 -3.60 -17.42 -19.00
N GLY A 377 -2.99 -16.73 -19.98
CA GLY A 377 -3.10 -17.05 -21.40
C GLY A 377 -4.42 -16.65 -22.06
N VAL A 378 -5.20 -15.76 -21.46
CA VAL A 378 -6.49 -15.29 -21.98
C VAL A 378 -6.35 -13.92 -22.64
N GLU A 379 -6.81 -13.79 -23.88
CA GLU A 379 -6.85 -12.51 -24.60
C GLU A 379 -8.25 -11.88 -24.55
N LEU A 380 -8.37 -10.76 -23.84
CA LEU A 380 -9.62 -9.99 -23.76
C LEU A 380 -9.80 -9.10 -25.00
N ASN A 381 -11.05 -9.04 -25.50
CA ASN A 381 -11.42 -8.17 -26.62
C ASN A 381 -12.92 -7.83 -26.56
N ALA A 382 -13.42 -7.03 -27.51
CA ALA A 382 -14.83 -6.61 -27.50
C ALA A 382 -15.84 -7.78 -27.58
N SER A 383 -15.47 -8.92 -28.17
CA SER A 383 -16.31 -10.12 -28.26
C SER A 383 -16.14 -11.07 -27.08
N ASN A 384 -14.99 -11.03 -26.40
CA ASN A 384 -14.73 -11.74 -25.14
C ASN A 384 -14.23 -10.74 -24.08
N PRO A 385 -15.13 -9.91 -23.52
CA PRO A 385 -14.74 -8.74 -22.74
C PRO A 385 -14.43 -9.04 -21.28
N SER A 386 -14.60 -10.28 -20.82
CA SER A 386 -14.35 -10.67 -19.43
C SER A 386 -13.83 -12.10 -19.33
N ALA A 387 -13.07 -12.39 -18.28
CA ALA A 387 -12.57 -13.72 -17.99
C ALA A 387 -12.45 -13.95 -16.49
N LYS A 388 -12.53 -15.23 -16.09
CA LYS A 388 -12.00 -15.72 -14.82
C LYS A 388 -10.62 -16.30 -15.09
N VAL A 389 -9.61 -15.83 -14.36
CA VAL A 389 -8.21 -16.22 -14.52
C VAL A 389 -7.55 -16.52 -13.18
N ASN A 390 -6.48 -17.29 -13.22
CA ASN A 390 -5.58 -17.51 -12.08
C ASN A 390 -4.39 -16.57 -12.17
N ILE A 391 -3.99 -16.03 -11.02
CA ILE A 391 -2.80 -15.20 -10.93
C ILE A 391 -1.77 -15.96 -10.10
N ASP A 392 -0.56 -16.09 -10.64
CA ASP A 392 0.62 -16.48 -9.88
C ASP A 392 1.54 -15.25 -9.81
N PRO A 393 1.62 -14.54 -8.66
CA PRO A 393 2.38 -13.31 -8.55
C PRO A 393 3.91 -13.55 -8.51
N ASP A 394 4.47 -14.11 -9.58
CA ASP A 394 5.90 -14.31 -9.93
C ASP A 394 6.85 -14.86 -8.84
N GLY A 395 7.24 -16.14 -8.98
CA GLY A 395 8.62 -16.65 -9.10
C GLY A 395 9.59 -16.60 -7.91
N ASP A 396 9.43 -15.70 -6.94
CA ASP A 396 10.27 -15.70 -5.74
C ASP A 396 9.82 -16.85 -4.83
N SER A 397 10.60 -17.94 -4.83
CA SER A 397 10.39 -19.17 -4.02
C SER A 397 10.46 -18.95 -2.50
N LEU A 398 10.37 -17.70 -2.05
CA LEU A 398 10.29 -17.26 -0.66
C LEU A 398 8.85 -16.99 -0.22
N HIS A 399 7.90 -16.97 -1.15
CA HIS A 399 6.47 -16.96 -0.83
C HIS A 399 6.03 -18.40 -0.57
N ASP A 400 5.13 -18.59 0.40
CA ASP A 400 4.38 -19.85 0.51
C ASP A 400 3.67 -20.04 -0.83
N ALA A 401 4.24 -20.91 -1.67
CA ALA A 401 3.90 -21.21 -3.06
C ALA A 401 2.51 -21.87 -3.21
N ASP A 402 1.66 -21.67 -2.22
CA ASP A 402 0.45 -22.41 -1.98
C ASP A 402 -0.79 -21.51 -2.11
N ASP A 403 -0.73 -20.17 -1.98
CA ASP A 403 -1.95 -19.33 -2.16
C ASP A 403 -2.51 -19.44 -3.59
N THR A 404 -3.79 -19.84 -3.73
CA THR A 404 -4.49 -19.77 -5.01
C THR A 404 -5.17 -18.41 -5.12
N ILE A 405 -4.79 -17.63 -6.13
CA ILE A 405 -5.36 -16.30 -6.37
C ILE A 405 -6.23 -16.34 -7.63
N ARG A 406 -7.53 -16.15 -7.45
CA ARG A 406 -8.51 -16.09 -8.53
C ARG A 406 -8.83 -14.65 -8.84
N CYS A 407 -9.05 -14.37 -10.11
CA CYS A 407 -9.34 -13.03 -10.57
C CYS A 407 -10.46 -13.06 -11.62
N ALA A 408 -11.54 -12.35 -11.35
CA ALA A 408 -12.51 -11.97 -12.36
C ALA A 408 -12.13 -10.60 -12.90
N VAL A 409 -11.92 -10.51 -14.21
CA VAL A 409 -11.55 -9.28 -14.90
C VAL A 409 -12.55 -8.96 -16.00
N ALA A 410 -12.79 -7.67 -16.23
CA ALA A 410 -13.68 -7.22 -17.29
C ALA A 410 -13.24 -5.88 -17.90
N LEU A 411 -13.38 -5.79 -19.22
CA LEU A 411 -13.22 -4.57 -20.01
C LEU A 411 -14.42 -3.64 -19.83
N PRO A 412 -14.26 -2.34 -20.15
CA PRO A 412 -15.32 -1.33 -20.02
C PRO A 412 -16.58 -1.64 -20.86
N THR A 413 -16.48 -2.48 -21.88
CA THR A 413 -17.57 -2.79 -22.83
C THR A 413 -18.78 -3.46 -22.19
N ILE A 414 -18.64 -4.07 -21.00
CA ILE A 414 -19.73 -4.75 -20.29
C ILE A 414 -20.00 -4.18 -18.89
N SER A 415 -19.39 -3.05 -18.55
CA SER A 415 -19.41 -2.52 -17.19
C SER A 415 -19.66 -1.01 -17.20
N GLU A 416 -20.76 -0.60 -16.58
CA GLU A 416 -21.09 0.81 -16.43
C GLU A 416 -20.15 1.47 -15.40
N GLY A 417 -19.30 2.39 -15.88
CA GLY A 417 -18.30 3.09 -15.08
C GLY A 417 -16.85 2.64 -15.30
N GLY A 418 -16.58 1.83 -16.33
CA GLY A 418 -15.24 1.43 -16.72
C GLY A 418 -14.93 -0.05 -16.45
N PRO A 419 -13.66 -0.46 -16.54
CA PRO A 419 -13.24 -1.83 -16.29
C PRO A 419 -13.35 -2.17 -14.80
N HIS A 420 -13.42 -3.46 -14.46
CA HIS A 420 -13.44 -3.92 -13.07
C HIS A 420 -12.63 -5.19 -12.85
N ILE A 421 -12.17 -5.36 -11.62
CA ILE A 421 -11.38 -6.49 -11.12
C ILE A 421 -11.94 -6.92 -9.77
N SER A 422 -12.16 -8.23 -9.60
CA SER A 422 -12.44 -8.86 -8.31
C SER A 422 -11.49 -10.02 -8.11
N ILE A 423 -10.67 -9.95 -7.07
CA ILE A 423 -9.67 -10.97 -6.73
C ILE A 423 -10.06 -11.63 -5.43
N ARG A 424 -9.93 -12.95 -5.39
CA ARG A 424 -10.13 -13.78 -4.19
C ARG A 424 -8.90 -14.65 -3.94
N LYS A 425 -8.37 -14.59 -2.72
CA LYS A 425 -7.16 -15.28 -2.28
C LYS A 425 -7.51 -16.42 -1.34
N GLN A 426 -7.39 -17.64 -1.83
CA GLN A 426 -7.52 -18.83 -1.00
C GLN A 426 -6.16 -19.18 -0.40
N SER A 427 -6.10 -19.21 0.94
CA SER A 427 -4.86 -19.49 1.67
C SER A 427 -4.26 -20.84 1.28
N GLY A 428 -2.93 -20.86 1.23
CA GLY A 428 -2.06 -22.02 1.05
C GLY A 428 -2.35 -23.17 1.99
N ASP A 429 -2.51 -22.84 3.27
CA ASP A 429 -2.80 -23.80 4.32
C ASP A 429 -4.27 -24.20 4.27
N ALA A 430 -4.56 -25.31 3.59
CA ALA A 430 -5.84 -25.96 3.75
C ALA A 430 -6.04 -26.29 5.23
N MET A 431 -7.16 -25.84 5.80
CA MET A 431 -7.56 -26.24 7.14
C MET A 431 -7.47 -27.75 7.26
N THR A 432 -6.86 -28.25 8.32
CA THR A 432 -6.78 -29.68 8.58
C THR A 432 -8.08 -30.16 9.25
N PRO A 433 -8.35 -31.47 9.27
CA PRO A 433 -9.46 -32.03 10.05
C PRO A 433 -9.33 -31.70 11.55
N VAL A 434 -8.10 -31.55 12.05
CA VAL A 434 -7.83 -31.13 13.43
C VAL A 434 -8.27 -29.69 13.64
N ASP A 435 -7.98 -28.79 12.71
CA ASP A 435 -8.42 -27.39 12.79
C ASP A 435 -9.94 -27.28 12.78
N LEU A 436 -10.62 -28.08 11.96
CA LEU A 436 -12.09 -28.12 11.90
C LEU A 436 -12.70 -28.61 13.21
N VAL A 437 -12.08 -29.59 13.89
CA VAL A 437 -12.51 -30.06 15.21
C VAL A 437 -12.25 -29.00 16.28
N GLN A 438 -11.08 -28.35 16.27
CA GLN A 438 -10.73 -27.30 17.24
C GLN A 438 -11.63 -26.07 17.14
N ARG A 439 -12.12 -25.76 15.94
CA ARG A 439 -13.08 -24.67 15.70
C ARG A 439 -14.54 -25.06 15.93
N ASP A 440 -14.80 -26.25 16.45
CA ASP A 440 -16.15 -26.83 16.62
C ASP A 440 -16.97 -26.87 15.32
N SER A 441 -16.31 -26.86 14.15
CA SER A 441 -16.97 -26.94 12.84
C SER A 441 -17.40 -28.37 12.52
N LEU A 442 -16.67 -29.38 13.01
CA LEU A 442 -17.00 -30.80 12.86
C LEU A 442 -16.66 -31.61 14.12
N PRO A 443 -17.52 -32.56 14.53
CA PRO A 443 -17.18 -33.51 15.58
C PRO A 443 -16.19 -34.57 15.07
N THR A 444 -15.35 -35.09 15.96
CA THR A 444 -14.33 -36.11 15.64
C THR A 444 -14.92 -37.38 15.02
N GLU A 445 -16.13 -37.77 15.44
CA GLU A 445 -16.85 -38.93 14.91
C GLU A 445 -17.16 -38.78 13.41
N LEU A 446 -17.49 -37.57 12.97
CA LEU A 446 -17.79 -37.30 11.56
C LEU A 446 -16.51 -37.29 10.71
N VAL A 447 -15.41 -36.76 11.25
CA VAL A 447 -14.08 -36.88 10.62
C VAL A 447 -13.69 -38.34 10.45
N ALA A 448 -13.87 -39.17 11.48
CA ALA A 448 -13.56 -40.60 11.41
C ALA A 448 -14.46 -41.34 10.40
N LEU A 449 -15.75 -41.00 10.33
CA LEU A 449 -16.66 -41.56 9.34
C LEU A 449 -16.23 -41.20 7.92
N LEU A 450 -15.90 -39.93 7.66
CA LEU A 450 -15.43 -39.48 6.35
C LEU A 450 -14.13 -40.18 5.96
N TRP A 451 -13.18 -40.33 6.90
CA TRP A 451 -11.95 -41.08 6.66
C TRP A 451 -12.24 -42.52 6.22
N LEU A 452 -13.11 -43.26 6.93
CA LEU A 452 -13.51 -44.61 6.54
C LEU A 452 -14.16 -44.65 5.15
N LEU A 453 -14.97 -43.63 4.80
CA LEU A 453 -15.56 -43.52 3.48
C LEU A 453 -14.48 -43.35 2.39
N TYR A 454 -13.49 -42.48 2.58
CA TYR A 454 -12.40 -42.30 1.60
C TYR A 454 -11.55 -43.57 1.42
N GLU A 455 -11.23 -44.27 2.51
CA GLU A 455 -10.47 -45.53 2.43
C GLU A 455 -11.24 -46.65 1.71
N SER A 456 -12.57 -46.60 1.75
CA SER A 456 -13.47 -47.56 1.10
C SER A 456 -13.97 -47.11 -0.28
N HIS A 457 -13.43 -46.01 -0.83
CA HIS A 457 -13.88 -45.40 -2.09
C HIS A 457 -15.37 -45.06 -2.11
N GLY A 458 -15.90 -44.64 -0.96
CA GLY A 458 -17.26 -44.15 -0.82
C GLY A 458 -17.44 -42.77 -1.46
N VAL A 459 -18.61 -42.54 -2.04
CA VAL A 459 -18.98 -41.25 -2.65
C VAL A 459 -19.44 -40.28 -1.57
N VAL A 460 -18.80 -39.11 -1.50
CA VAL A 460 -19.14 -38.03 -0.55
C VAL A 460 -19.52 -36.77 -1.33
N LEU A 461 -20.69 -36.21 -1.02
CA LEU A 461 -21.16 -34.95 -1.59
C LEU A 461 -21.26 -33.86 -0.51
N PHE A 462 -20.56 -32.75 -0.71
CA PHE A 462 -20.65 -31.57 0.15
C PHE A 462 -21.69 -30.60 -0.41
N SER A 463 -22.72 -30.28 0.36
CA SER A 463 -23.83 -29.41 -0.07
C SER A 463 -24.06 -28.25 0.89
N GLY A 464 -24.43 -27.09 0.34
CA GLY A 464 -24.63 -25.85 1.09
C GLY A 464 -24.53 -24.61 0.21
N PRO A 465 -24.96 -23.43 0.71
CA PRO A 465 -24.88 -22.18 -0.05
C PRO A 465 -23.43 -21.78 -0.36
N THR A 466 -23.25 -20.84 -1.29
CA THR A 466 -21.93 -20.23 -1.57
C THR A 466 -21.38 -19.58 -0.31
N GLY A 467 -20.08 -19.76 -0.04
CA GLY A 467 -19.44 -19.25 1.18
C GLY A 467 -19.61 -20.11 2.45
N ALA A 468 -20.37 -21.22 2.41
CA ALA A 468 -20.56 -22.09 3.58
C ALA A 468 -19.34 -22.96 3.96
N GLY A 469 -18.18 -22.80 3.31
CA GLY A 469 -16.98 -23.58 3.59
C GLY A 469 -16.93 -24.99 2.97
N LYS A 470 -17.71 -25.27 1.92
CA LYS A 470 -17.74 -26.58 1.23
C LYS A 470 -16.36 -27.03 0.74
N THR A 471 -15.72 -26.18 -0.07
CA THR A 471 -14.40 -26.47 -0.65
C THR A 471 -13.33 -26.56 0.44
N THR A 472 -13.42 -25.74 1.49
CA THR A 472 -12.53 -25.82 2.67
C THR A 472 -12.65 -27.17 3.36
N LEU A 473 -13.88 -27.63 3.59
CA LEU A 473 -14.14 -28.93 4.20
C LEU A 473 -13.64 -30.09 3.33
N MET A 474 -13.86 -30.03 2.02
CA MET A 474 -13.35 -31.00 1.06
C MET A 474 -11.81 -31.05 1.09
N ASN A 475 -11.14 -29.90 0.97
CA ASN A 475 -9.68 -29.80 1.00
C ASN A 475 -9.07 -30.34 2.30
N ALA A 476 -9.71 -30.10 3.44
CA ALA A 476 -9.27 -30.63 4.73
C ALA A 476 -9.16 -32.16 4.75
N HIS A 477 -10.01 -32.85 3.98
CA HIS A 477 -10.08 -34.30 3.98
C HIS A 477 -9.27 -34.95 2.86
N MET A 478 -8.72 -34.17 1.92
CA MET A 478 -7.89 -34.71 0.83
C MET A 478 -6.73 -35.59 1.33
N PRO A 479 -6.03 -35.27 2.44
CA PRO A 479 -4.98 -36.15 3.00
C PRO A 479 -5.46 -37.54 3.43
N PHE A 480 -6.76 -37.78 3.63
CA PHE A 480 -7.30 -39.10 3.98
C PHE A 480 -7.47 -40.04 2.79
N ILE A 481 -7.36 -39.54 1.55
CA ILE A 481 -7.28 -40.42 0.38
C ILE A 481 -6.02 -41.28 0.52
N PRO A 482 -6.10 -42.63 0.36
CA PRO A 482 -4.93 -43.48 0.44
C PRO A 482 -3.81 -43.02 -0.52
N TYR A 483 -2.56 -42.91 -0.03
CA TYR A 483 -1.44 -42.40 -0.85
C TYR A 483 -1.12 -43.27 -2.10
N ARG A 484 -1.58 -44.53 -2.09
CA ARG A 484 -1.45 -45.47 -3.23
C ARG A 484 -2.44 -45.20 -4.35
N ASP A 485 -3.50 -44.46 -4.06
CA ASP A 485 -4.56 -44.15 -5.01
C ASP A 485 -4.12 -42.96 -5.88
N ARG A 486 -4.73 -42.85 -7.05
CA ARG A 486 -4.51 -41.77 -8.00
C ARG A 486 -5.73 -40.83 -8.02
N PRO A 487 -5.76 -39.81 -7.14
CA PRO A 487 -6.81 -38.81 -7.16
C PRO A 487 -6.66 -37.84 -8.34
N ILE A 488 -7.77 -37.49 -8.98
CA ILE A 488 -7.82 -36.47 -10.04
C ILE A 488 -8.82 -35.40 -9.65
N SER A 489 -8.36 -34.15 -9.48
CA SER A 489 -9.26 -33.02 -9.29
C SER A 489 -9.72 -32.46 -10.62
N ILE A 490 -10.97 -32.03 -10.65
CA ILE A 490 -11.57 -31.31 -11.76
C ILE A 490 -12.17 -30.04 -11.16
N ASP A 491 -11.75 -28.90 -11.68
CA ASP A 491 -12.06 -27.58 -11.15
C ASP A 491 -12.61 -26.65 -12.25
N GLU A 492 -13.60 -25.83 -11.92
CA GLU A 492 -14.12 -24.83 -12.86
C GLU A 492 -13.23 -23.58 -12.89
N GLY A 493 -12.57 -23.34 -14.02
CA GLY A 493 -11.70 -22.20 -14.29
C GLY A 493 -10.39 -22.21 -13.51
N SER A 494 -10.47 -22.18 -12.18
CA SER A 494 -9.35 -22.05 -11.26
C SER A 494 -9.19 -23.25 -10.35
N ARG A 495 -7.96 -23.66 -10.07
CA ARG A 495 -7.66 -24.78 -9.18
C ARG A 495 -8.13 -24.47 -7.76
N GLU A 496 -9.14 -25.17 -7.26
CA GLU A 496 -9.63 -25.01 -5.89
C GLU A 496 -9.21 -26.16 -4.98
N VAL A 497 -9.11 -27.36 -5.57
CA VAL A 497 -8.78 -28.58 -4.86
C VAL A 497 -7.27 -28.76 -4.74
N ARG A 498 -6.81 -29.00 -3.51
CA ARG A 498 -5.43 -29.37 -3.21
C ARG A 498 -5.33 -30.87 -2.99
N ILE A 499 -4.58 -31.52 -3.86
CA ILE A 499 -4.26 -32.93 -3.75
C ILE A 499 -2.80 -33.04 -3.30
N PRO A 500 -2.51 -33.53 -2.08
CA PRO A 500 -1.14 -33.69 -1.58
C PRO A 500 -0.42 -34.92 -2.17
N HIS A 501 -1.12 -35.74 -2.94
CA HIS A 501 -0.63 -37.01 -3.50
C HIS A 501 0.32 -36.78 -4.68
N GLU A 502 1.46 -37.47 -4.69
CA GLU A 502 2.42 -37.47 -5.81
C GLU A 502 1.82 -37.99 -7.12
N THR A 503 0.86 -38.91 -7.04
CA THR A 503 0.10 -39.45 -8.18
C THR A 503 -1.00 -38.50 -8.67
N GLY A 504 -1.29 -37.44 -7.91
CA GLY A 504 -2.39 -36.52 -8.13
C GLY A 504 -2.31 -35.75 -9.44
N VAL A 505 -3.45 -35.57 -10.10
CA VAL A 505 -3.58 -34.69 -11.28
C VAL A 505 -4.70 -33.68 -11.03
N SER A 506 -4.50 -32.43 -11.44
CA SER A 506 -5.54 -31.40 -11.37
C SER A 506 -5.87 -30.91 -12.78
N LEU A 507 -7.16 -30.87 -13.12
CA LEU A 507 -7.70 -30.42 -14.39
C LEU A 507 -8.55 -29.17 -14.16
N THR A 508 -8.41 -28.16 -15.03
CA THR A 508 -9.16 -26.90 -14.95
C THR A 508 -9.85 -26.57 -16.27
N THR A 509 -11.09 -26.09 -16.20
CA THR A 509 -11.85 -25.73 -17.40
C THR A 509 -11.25 -24.53 -18.14
N ARG A 510 -11.51 -24.45 -19.45
CA ARG A 510 -11.16 -23.30 -20.30
C ARG A 510 -12.42 -22.76 -20.96
N ASP A 511 -13.41 -22.41 -20.16
CA ASP A 511 -14.76 -22.06 -20.64
C ASP A 511 -14.84 -20.71 -21.38
N HIS A 512 -13.88 -19.82 -21.16
CA HIS A 512 -13.83 -18.47 -21.75
C HIS A 512 -13.11 -18.39 -23.10
N GLU A 513 -12.70 -19.53 -23.66
CA GLU A 513 -12.03 -19.60 -24.94
C GLU A 513 -13.01 -19.68 -26.11
N ARG A 514 -12.53 -19.42 -27.33
CA ARG A 514 -13.35 -19.61 -28.55
C ARG A 514 -13.86 -21.05 -28.61
N ASP A 515 -15.02 -21.29 -29.24
CA ASP A 515 -15.69 -22.60 -29.30
C ASP A 515 -14.78 -23.82 -29.60
N HIS A 516 -13.71 -23.65 -30.37
CA HIS A 516 -12.77 -24.72 -30.73
C HIS A 516 -11.63 -24.97 -29.71
N ARG A 517 -11.50 -24.12 -28.69
CA ARG A 517 -10.54 -24.22 -27.57
C ARG A 517 -11.25 -24.30 -26.22
N ARG A 518 -12.58 -24.22 -26.22
CA ARG A 518 -13.41 -24.33 -25.04
C ARG A 518 -13.34 -25.75 -24.48
N VAL A 519 -13.08 -25.85 -23.19
CA VAL A 519 -13.11 -27.11 -22.45
C VAL A 519 -14.00 -26.91 -21.24
N THR A 520 -15.16 -27.57 -21.23
CA THR A 520 -16.15 -27.47 -20.15
C THR A 520 -15.88 -28.47 -19.03
N MET A 521 -16.58 -28.31 -17.91
CA MET A 521 -16.52 -29.28 -16.81
C MET A 521 -16.88 -30.71 -17.24
N ALA A 522 -17.94 -30.86 -18.04
CA ALA A 522 -18.37 -32.16 -18.56
C ALA A 522 -17.32 -32.78 -19.51
N ASP A 523 -16.63 -31.96 -20.31
CA ASP A 523 -15.54 -32.42 -21.17
C ASP A 523 -14.39 -32.98 -20.32
N LEU A 524 -14.00 -32.28 -19.25
CA LEU A 524 -12.92 -32.74 -18.35
C LEU A 524 -13.30 -34.00 -17.59
N MET A 525 -14.53 -34.09 -17.09
CA MET A 525 -15.04 -35.32 -16.45
C MET A 525 -15.00 -36.50 -17.41
N THR A 526 -15.39 -36.29 -18.67
CA THR A 526 -15.28 -37.32 -19.71
C THR A 526 -13.82 -37.69 -19.99
N GLN A 527 -12.92 -36.71 -20.03
CA GLN A 527 -11.49 -36.92 -20.24
C GLN A 527 -10.79 -37.61 -19.06
N CYS A 528 -11.27 -37.36 -17.84
CA CYS A 528 -10.76 -37.95 -16.61
C CYS A 528 -10.73 -39.48 -16.68
N ASN A 529 -11.72 -40.10 -17.33
CA ASN A 529 -11.77 -41.55 -17.57
C ASN A 529 -10.51 -42.11 -18.25
N TYR A 530 -9.85 -41.34 -19.13
CA TYR A 530 -8.63 -41.79 -19.81
C TYR A 530 -7.38 -41.73 -18.92
N LEU A 531 -7.47 -41.00 -17.80
CA LEU A 531 -6.39 -40.89 -16.86
C LEU A 531 -6.36 -42.06 -15.87
N ASN A 532 -7.37 -42.93 -15.85
CA ASN A 532 -7.48 -44.05 -14.91
C ASN A 532 -7.39 -43.57 -13.43
N PRO A 533 -8.34 -42.73 -12.98
CA PRO A 533 -8.43 -42.30 -11.59
C PRO A 533 -8.83 -43.46 -10.68
N ASP A 534 -8.27 -43.49 -9.46
CA ASP A 534 -8.86 -44.28 -8.37
C ASP A 534 -9.91 -43.45 -7.62
N ILE A 535 -9.75 -42.13 -7.59
CA ILE A 535 -10.69 -41.18 -6.98
C ILE A 535 -10.83 -39.95 -7.88
N GLU A 536 -12.07 -39.54 -8.13
CA GLU A 536 -12.38 -38.27 -8.78
C GLU A 536 -12.81 -37.23 -7.75
N VAL A 537 -12.20 -36.05 -7.77
CA VAL A 537 -12.56 -34.93 -6.90
C VAL A 537 -13.11 -33.79 -7.74
N ILE A 538 -14.43 -33.67 -7.75
CA ILE A 538 -15.16 -32.69 -8.56
C ILE A 538 -15.44 -31.48 -7.68
N ALA A 539 -14.83 -30.33 -7.98
CA ALA A 539 -14.91 -29.14 -7.14
C ALA A 539 -16.35 -28.60 -7.01
N GLU A 540 -17.06 -28.56 -8.13
CA GLU A 540 -18.45 -28.10 -8.17
C GLU A 540 -19.24 -28.78 -9.30
N ILE A 541 -20.52 -29.04 -9.03
CA ILE A 541 -21.49 -29.53 -10.02
C ILE A 541 -22.63 -28.51 -10.06
N ASN A 542 -22.58 -27.59 -11.02
CA ASN A 542 -23.51 -26.45 -11.12
C ASN A 542 -24.23 -26.36 -12.47
N THR A 543 -23.91 -27.21 -13.45
CA THR A 543 -24.60 -27.27 -14.74
C THR A 543 -25.31 -28.60 -14.96
N ALA A 544 -26.37 -28.59 -15.75
CA ALA A 544 -27.09 -29.80 -16.14
C ALA A 544 -26.16 -30.84 -16.80
N ALA A 545 -25.24 -30.41 -17.66
CA ALA A 545 -24.27 -31.27 -18.31
C ALA A 545 -23.30 -31.92 -17.30
N SER A 546 -22.71 -31.14 -16.39
CA SER A 546 -21.83 -31.69 -15.35
C SER A 546 -22.56 -32.67 -14.42
N PHE A 547 -23.83 -32.41 -14.12
CA PHE A 547 -24.65 -33.31 -13.31
C PHE A 547 -24.97 -34.62 -14.04
N GLU A 548 -25.29 -34.55 -15.34
CA GLU A 548 -25.51 -35.73 -16.17
C GLU A 548 -24.26 -36.61 -16.22
N THR A 549 -23.09 -36.02 -16.49
CA THR A 549 -21.81 -36.77 -16.49
C THR A 549 -21.49 -37.35 -15.12
N PHE A 550 -21.73 -36.61 -14.03
CA PHE A 550 -21.55 -37.13 -12.67
C PHE A 550 -22.43 -38.36 -12.40
N ALA A 551 -23.71 -38.30 -12.81
CA ALA A 551 -24.63 -39.41 -12.65
C ALA A 551 -24.21 -40.64 -13.47
N GLU A 552 -23.61 -40.43 -14.65
CA GLU A 552 -23.02 -41.51 -15.46
C GLU A 552 -21.82 -42.14 -14.75
N THR A 553 -20.89 -41.36 -14.20
CA THR A 553 -19.74 -41.85 -13.42
C THR A 553 -20.21 -42.71 -12.23
N LEU A 554 -21.22 -42.27 -11.47
CA LEU A 554 -21.78 -43.06 -10.37
C LEU A 554 -22.35 -44.41 -10.82
N ASN A 555 -22.86 -44.49 -12.04
CA ASN A 555 -23.44 -45.72 -12.59
C ASN A 555 -22.38 -46.68 -13.13
N THR A 556 -21.22 -46.18 -13.57
CA THR A 556 -20.11 -47.01 -14.06
C THR A 556 -19.22 -47.54 -12.94
N GLY A 557 -19.34 -46.97 -11.74
CA GLY A 557 -18.31 -47.08 -10.69
C GLY A 557 -17.05 -46.37 -11.12
#